data_AF-A0A965DTM0-F1
#
_entry.id   AF-A0A965DTM0-F1
#
_cell.length_a   1.000
_cell.length_b   1.000
_cell.length_c   1.000
_cell.angle_alpha   90.00
_cell.angle_beta   90.00
_cell.angle_gamma   90.00
#
_symmetry.space_group_name_H-M   'P 1'
#
loop_
_entity.id
_entity.type
_entity.pdbx_description
1 polymer ?
#
loop_
_entity_poly.entity_id
_entity_poly.type
_entity_poly.pdbx_seq_one_letter_code
_entity_poly.pdbx_strand_id
1 'polypeptide(L)' 'EAWALRSPLGWKISDPVPSAKAVVALLSDWFPSTTGEIIHVDGGYHSMGA' A
#
# COMPACT_ATOMS: atom_id res chain seq x y z
N GLU A 1 14.38 3.25 -6.80
CA GLU A 1 15.04 1.98 -7.19
C GLU A 1 14.92 0.90 -6.12
N ALA A 2 15.31 1.17 -4.86
CA ALA A 2 15.20 0.19 -3.76
C ALA A 2 13.81 -0.45 -3.63
N TRP A 3 12.74 0.35 -3.74
CA TRP A 3 11.37 -0.14 -3.69
C TRP A 3 11.05 -1.17 -4.77
N ALA A 4 11.39 -0.87 -6.03
CA ALA A 4 11.14 -1.76 -7.16
C ALA A 4 11.91 -3.08 -7.04
N LEU A 5 13.10 -3.07 -6.44
CA LEU A 5 13.94 -4.24 -6.27
C LEU A 5 13.53 -5.12 -5.07
N ARG A 6 13.09 -4.49 -3.97
CA ARG A 6 12.91 -5.20 -2.68
C ARG A 6 11.45 -5.49 -2.34
N SER A 7 10.49 -4.88 -3.03
CA SER A 7 9.05 -5.15 -2.78
C SER A 7 8.67 -6.52 -3.35
N PRO A 8 8.19 -7.47 -2.54
CA PRO A 8 7.85 -8.81 -3.01
C PRO A 8 6.77 -8.83 -4.09
N LEU A 9 5.83 -7.88 -4.07
CA LEU A 9 4.76 -7.76 -5.07
C LEU A 9 5.14 -6.85 -6.24
N GLY A 10 6.38 -6.37 -6.27
CA GLY A 10 6.84 -5.32 -7.18
C GLY A 10 6.29 -3.94 -6.80
N TRP A 11 6.97 -2.90 -7.29
CA TRP A 11 6.52 -1.53 -7.08
C TRP A 11 6.93 -0.61 -8.23
N LYS A 12 5.94 0.07 -8.83
CA LYS A 12 6.15 1.07 -9.87
C LYS A 12 5.81 2.45 -9.34
N ILE A 13 6.84 3.26 -9.09
CA ILE A 13 6.70 4.60 -8.50
C ILE A 13 5.81 5.54 -9.33
N SER A 14 5.77 5.35 -10.65
CA SER A 14 4.95 6.17 -11.55
C SER A 14 3.49 5.68 -11.70
N ASP A 15 3.11 4.58 -11.04
CA ASP A 15 1.74 4.08 -11.05
C ASP A 15 1.04 4.41 -9.72
N PRO A 16 0.13 5.41 -9.68
CA PRO A 16 -0.56 5.79 -8.46
C PRO A 16 -1.77 4.89 -8.15
N VAL A 17 -2.17 3.99 -9.06
CA VAL A 17 -3.43 3.24 -8.97
C VAL A 17 -3.51 2.36 -7.72
N PRO A 18 -2.47 1.63 -7.27
CA PRO A 18 -2.55 0.81 -6.07
C PRO A 18 -2.89 1.62 -4.82
N SER A 19 -2.20 2.74 -4.61
CA SER A 19 -2.44 3.64 -3.48
C SER A 19 -3.82 4.29 -3.56
N ALA A 20 -4.24 4.74 -4.74
CA ALA A 20 -5.57 5.31 -4.93
C ALA A 20 -6.69 4.31 -4.61
N LYS A 21 -6.56 3.04 -5.02
CA LYS A 21 -7.54 1.99 -4.70
C LYS A 21 -7.62 1.73 -3.19
N ALA A 22 -6.49 1.70 -2.50
CA ALA A 22 -6.47 1.52 -1.05
C ALA A 22 -7.15 2.68 -0.31
N VAL A 23 -6.94 3.92 -0.76
CA VAL A 23 -7.64 5.10 -0.22
C VAL A 23 -9.15 4.97 -0.42
N VAL A 24 -9.60 4.60 -1.63
CA VAL A 24 -11.03 4.40 -1.90
C VAL A 24 -11.60 3.27 -1.03
N ALA A 25 -10.86 2.17 -0.86
CA ALA A 25 -11.27 1.09 0.02
C ALA A 25 -11.41 1.56 1.48
N LEU A 26 -10.45 2.34 1.98
CA LEU A 26 -10.48 2.87 3.35
C LEU A 26 -11.62 3.88 3.58
N LEU A 27 -11.96 4.68 2.56
CA LEU A 27 -13.06 5.65 2.61
C LEU A 27 -14.44 5.02 2.33
N SER A 28 -14.49 3.75 1.99
CA SER A 28 -15.72 3.02 1.70
C SER A 28 -16.24 2.25 2.91
N ASP A 29 -17.40 1.62 2.73
CA ASP A 29 -18.00 0.74 3.75
C ASP A 29 -17.28 -0.61 3.93
N TRP A 30 -16.19 -0.87 3.19
CA TRP A 30 -15.40 -2.10 3.33
C TRP A 30 -14.55 -2.15 4.61
N PHE A 31 -14.32 -1.00 5.28
CA PHE A 31 -13.55 -0.87 6.51
C PHE A 31 -14.38 -0.21 7.64
N PRO A 32 -15.55 -0.75 8.01
CA PRO A 32 -16.53 -0.04 8.86
C PRO A 32 -16.11 0.09 10.33
N SER A 33 -15.03 -0.59 10.75
CA SER A 33 -14.57 -0.61 12.14
C SER A 33 -13.04 -0.53 12.23
N THR A 34 -12.42 0.18 11.29
CA THR A 34 -10.97 0.41 11.25
C THR A 34 -10.69 1.88 11.51
N THR A 35 -9.92 2.18 12.55
CA THR A 35 -9.50 3.54 12.92
C THR A 35 -8.15 3.48 13.63
N GLY A 36 -7.34 4.55 13.54
CA GLY A 36 -6.03 4.61 14.19
C GLY A 36 -4.94 3.74 13.55
N GLU A 37 -5.22 3.10 12.41
CA GLU A 37 -4.32 2.18 11.73
C GLU A 37 -3.59 2.80 10.53
N ILE A 38 -2.44 2.23 10.18
CA ILE A 38 -1.69 2.58 8.96
C ILE A 38 -1.76 1.42 7.97
N ILE A 39 -2.34 1.68 6.79
CA ILE A 39 -2.33 0.73 5.68
C ILE A 39 -1.11 1.00 4.79
N HIS A 40 -0.17 0.07 4.79
CA HIS A 40 1.01 0.13 3.93
C HIS A 40 0.65 -0.36 2.53
N VAL A 41 0.69 0.55 1.57
CA VAL A 41 0.45 0.27 0.15
C VAL A 41 1.77 0.49 -0.57
N ASP A 42 2.61 -0.53 -0.53
CA ASP A 42 4.02 -0.39 -0.86
C ASP A 42 4.61 -1.64 -1.54
N GLY A 43 3.76 -2.54 -2.01
CA GLY A 43 4.20 -3.82 -2.59
C GLY A 43 4.85 -4.77 -1.58
N GLY A 44 4.72 -4.50 -0.28
CA GLY A 44 5.32 -5.27 0.81
C GLY A 44 6.72 -4.84 1.22
N TYR A 45 7.19 -3.67 0.75
CA TYR A 45 8.54 -3.18 1.04
C TYR A 45 8.84 -3.08 2.55
N HIS A 46 7.96 -2.45 3.33
CA HIS A 46 8.17 -2.28 4.78
C HIS A 46 8.30 -3.62 5.51
N SER A 47 7.59 -4.65 5.05
CA SER A 47 7.61 -5.97 5.68
C SER A 47 8.94 -6.69 5.52
N MET A 48 9.80 -6.22 4.60
CA MET A 48 11.17 -6.72 4.42
C MET A 48 12.18 -6.10 5.39
N GLY A 49 11.72 -5.36 6.40
CA GLY A 49 12.57 -4.67 7.38
C GLY A 49 13.38 -3.53 6.76
N ALA A 50 12.80 -2.87 5.76
CA ALA A 50 13.44 -1.88 4.90
C ALA A 50 12.95 -0.46 5.15
#